data_AF-A0A7X6VM61-F1
#
_entry.id   AF-A0A7X6VM61-F1
#
_cell.length_a   1.000
_cell.length_b   1.000
_cell.length_c   1.000
_cell.angle_alpha   90.00
_cell.angle_beta   90.00
_cell.angle_gamma   90.00
#
_symmetry.space_group_name_H-M   'P 1'
#
loop_
_entity.id
_entity.type
_entity.pdbx_description
1 polymer ?
#
loop_
_entity_poly.entity_id
_entity_poly.type
_entity_poly.pdbx_seq_one_letter_code
_entity_poly.pdbx_strand_id
1 'polypeptide(L)'
;MAEYESTFSIPGIASSIDWGAMADKLLENARKPEKVWIATRDTLELKIGLLNEFSGALKNTRKTLSPLKIESTFRAKLAEFSSLSGGDAGGIVSAVVDPDAAISQHEIEVIQKALNEARFGAQIKTNMGDAGLTADGTFSINVGGRRGVIEVKMTDSLSVIAQKINAAKDVTINPATGSAWGESLGVTASVIDNRLVIKSTASGLGATTDTTTIKRGAGPSDKLGFTLAKGVPSSGTVTISAGGVDYIEGTDFEAISGTDEIVWLATGS
;
A
#
# COMPACT_ATOMS: atom_id res chain seq x y z
N MET A 1 -68.42 92.80 -40.65
CA MET A 1 -68.69 91.94 -39.48
C MET A 1 -67.65 90.86 -39.50
N ALA A 2 -66.70 90.90 -38.59
CA ALA A 2 -65.67 89.87 -38.44
C ALA A 2 -65.89 89.22 -37.08
N GLU A 3 -65.92 87.89 -37.10
CA GLU A 3 -66.46 86.99 -36.10
C GLU A 3 -65.59 86.93 -34.85
N TYR A 4 -66.28 86.72 -33.73
CA TYR A 4 -65.73 86.53 -32.40
C TYR A 4 -65.42 85.04 -32.21
N GLU A 5 -64.15 84.63 -32.34
CA GLU A 5 -63.71 83.29 -31.93
C GLU A 5 -63.53 83.25 -30.41
N SER A 6 -64.43 82.53 -29.75
CA SER A 6 -64.36 82.25 -28.32
C SER A 6 -63.17 81.33 -28.01
N THR A 7 -62.16 81.92 -27.37
CA THR A 7 -61.03 81.28 -26.70
C THR A 7 -61.46 80.25 -25.63
N PHE A 8 -60.76 79.12 -25.63
CA PHE A 8 -60.76 78.02 -24.64
C PHE A 8 -62.10 77.29 -24.39
N SER A 9 -62.34 76.25 -25.18
CA SER A 9 -63.05 75.07 -24.68
C SER A 9 -62.01 74.06 -24.18
N ILE A 10 -62.01 73.80 -22.87
CA ILE A 10 -61.43 72.57 -22.33
C ILE A 10 -62.34 71.47 -22.85
N PRO A 11 -61.90 70.56 -23.75
CA PRO A 11 -62.71 69.44 -24.15
C PRO A 11 -63.03 68.70 -22.86
N GLY A 12 -64.32 68.61 -22.56
CA GLY A 12 -64.82 67.98 -21.36
C GLY A 12 -64.13 66.65 -21.19
N ILE A 13 -63.51 66.47 -20.03
CA ILE A 13 -63.25 65.15 -19.48
C ILE A 13 -64.64 64.56 -19.30
N ALA A 14 -65.17 63.93 -20.35
CA ALA A 14 -66.25 62.98 -20.19
C ALA A 14 -65.65 61.90 -19.31
N SER A 15 -66.00 61.95 -18.03
CA SER A 15 -65.58 61.00 -17.00
C SER A 15 -66.21 59.62 -17.25
N SER A 16 -66.03 59.04 -18.43
CA SER A 16 -65.87 57.60 -18.54
C SER A 16 -64.41 57.33 -18.19
N ILE A 17 -64.11 57.39 -16.88
CA ILE A 17 -62.81 56.98 -16.38
C ILE A 17 -62.67 55.51 -16.80
N ASP A 18 -61.86 55.26 -17.82
CA ASP A 18 -61.43 53.92 -18.18
C ASP A 18 -60.47 53.45 -17.09
N TRP A 19 -61.08 53.04 -15.97
CA TRP A 19 -60.38 52.52 -14.81
C TRP A 19 -59.55 51.29 -15.18
N GLY A 20 -59.90 50.57 -16.25
CA GLY A 20 -59.12 49.46 -16.80
C GLY A 20 -57.79 49.96 -17.36
N ALA A 21 -57.81 50.87 -18.34
CA ALA A 21 -56.58 51.42 -18.92
C ALA A 21 -55.75 52.24 -17.92
N MET A 22 -56.41 52.91 -16.96
CA MET A 22 -55.71 53.64 -15.89
C MET A 22 -55.10 52.70 -14.86
N ALA A 23 -55.78 51.59 -14.51
CA ALA A 23 -55.23 50.52 -13.68
C ALA A 23 -54.07 49.82 -14.39
N ASP A 24 -54.17 49.56 -15.69
CA ASP A 24 -53.08 48.96 -16.48
C ASP A 24 -51.86 49.88 -16.52
N LYS A 25 -52.03 51.19 -16.70
CA LYS A 25 -50.93 52.17 -16.63
C LYS A 25 -50.33 52.30 -15.23
N LEU A 26 -51.15 52.23 -14.19
CA LEU A 26 -50.67 52.22 -12.79
C LEU A 26 -49.92 50.93 -12.47
N LEU A 27 -50.41 49.78 -12.93
CA LEU A 27 -49.78 48.48 -12.77
C LEU A 27 -48.47 48.40 -13.58
N GLU A 28 -48.44 48.95 -14.79
CA GLU A 28 -47.23 49.04 -15.61
C GLU A 28 -46.18 49.95 -14.96
N ASN A 29 -46.60 51.10 -14.41
CA ASN A 29 -45.71 51.96 -13.63
C ASN A 29 -45.21 51.26 -12.35
N ALA A 30 -46.08 50.51 -11.66
CA ALA A 30 -45.72 49.72 -10.48
C ALA A 30 -44.76 48.56 -10.82
N ARG A 31 -44.78 48.05 -12.05
CA ARG A 31 -43.84 47.02 -12.57
C ARG A 31 -42.50 47.59 -13.06
N LYS A 32 -42.32 48.91 -13.17
CA LYS A 32 -41.03 49.51 -13.59
C LYS A 32 -39.84 49.08 -12.72
N PRO A 33 -39.93 49.07 -11.37
CA PRO A 33 -38.85 48.57 -10.52
C PRO A 33 -38.55 47.10 -10.82
N GLU A 34 -39.58 46.26 -10.96
CA GLU A 34 -39.44 44.83 -11.27
C GLU A 34 -38.66 44.59 -12.56
N LYS A 35 -38.94 45.36 -13.63
CA LYS A 35 -38.18 45.29 -14.89
C LYS A 35 -36.69 45.60 -14.70
N VAL A 36 -36.35 46.56 -13.84
CA VAL A 36 -34.94 46.90 -13.52
C VAL A 36 -34.26 45.77 -12.74
N TRP A 37 -34.97 45.16 -11.78
CA TRP A 37 -34.45 44.01 -11.03
C TRP A 37 -34.23 42.79 -11.92
N ILE A 38 -35.14 42.51 -12.86
CA ILE A 38 -35.00 41.43 -13.84
C ILE A 38 -33.78 41.68 -14.74
N ALA A 39 -33.64 42.87 -15.32
CA ALA A 39 -32.49 43.20 -16.16
C ALA A 39 -31.16 43.11 -15.40
N THR A 40 -31.15 43.50 -14.12
CA THR A 40 -29.96 43.38 -13.25
C THR A 40 -29.63 41.93 -12.97
N ARG A 41 -30.64 41.10 -12.64
CA ARG A 41 -30.48 39.66 -12.44
C ARG A 41 -29.90 39.00 -13.70
N ASP A 42 -30.49 39.25 -14.85
CA ASP A 42 -30.05 38.65 -16.13
C ASP A 42 -28.59 39.05 -16.45
N THR A 43 -28.21 40.29 -16.15
CA THR A 43 -26.82 40.76 -16.28
C THR A 43 -25.87 40.04 -15.31
N LEU A 44 -26.31 39.79 -14.07
CA LEU A 44 -25.52 39.07 -13.07
C LEU A 44 -25.38 37.59 -13.41
N GLU A 45 -26.43 36.94 -13.89
CA GLU A 45 -26.40 35.55 -14.36
C GLU A 45 -25.43 35.40 -15.54
N LEU A 46 -25.47 36.33 -16.50
CA LEU A 46 -24.50 36.36 -17.59
C LEU A 46 -23.05 36.50 -17.08
N LYS A 47 -22.82 37.42 -16.12
CA LYS A 47 -21.49 37.61 -15.52
C LYS A 47 -21.01 36.35 -14.78
N ILE A 48 -21.90 35.67 -14.06
CA ILE A 48 -21.57 34.41 -13.38
C ILE A 48 -21.21 33.33 -14.40
N GLY A 49 -21.99 33.20 -15.48
CA GLY A 49 -21.69 32.28 -16.59
C GLY A 49 -20.31 32.53 -17.20
N LEU A 50 -20.02 33.77 -17.59
CA LEU A 50 -18.73 34.17 -18.15
C LEU A 50 -17.56 33.93 -17.19
N LEU A 51 -17.72 34.22 -15.89
CA LEU A 51 -16.69 33.95 -14.88
C LEU A 51 -16.46 32.46 -14.69
N ASN A 52 -17.50 31.64 -14.73
CA ASN A 52 -17.38 30.18 -14.65
C ASN A 52 -16.67 29.61 -15.87
N GLU A 53 -17.00 30.08 -17.07
CA GLU A 53 -16.30 29.69 -18.31
C GLU A 53 -14.82 30.10 -18.28
N PHE A 54 -14.54 31.35 -17.89
CA PHE A 54 -13.17 31.84 -17.76
C PHE A 54 -12.37 31.08 -16.71
N SER A 55 -12.96 30.79 -15.55
CA SER A 55 -12.36 29.95 -14.51
C SER A 55 -12.10 28.54 -15.02
N GLY A 56 -13.01 27.97 -15.81
CA GLY A 56 -12.84 26.69 -16.49
C GLY A 56 -11.64 26.71 -17.44
N ALA A 57 -11.54 27.75 -18.28
CA ALA A 57 -10.43 27.93 -19.22
C ALA A 57 -9.08 28.08 -18.50
N LEU A 58 -9.02 28.85 -17.40
CA LEU A 58 -7.83 28.99 -16.57
C LEU A 58 -7.43 27.68 -15.89
N LYS A 59 -8.39 26.91 -15.37
CA LYS A 59 -8.13 25.58 -14.79
C LYS A 59 -7.56 24.62 -15.84
N ASN A 60 -8.11 24.63 -17.05
CA ASN A 60 -7.59 23.81 -18.15
C ASN A 60 -6.18 24.22 -18.55
N THR A 61 -5.94 25.53 -18.68
CA THR A 61 -4.62 26.10 -18.98
C THR A 61 -3.59 25.69 -17.93
N ARG A 62 -3.94 25.81 -16.64
CA ARG A 62 -3.10 25.34 -15.53
C ARG A 62 -2.83 23.84 -15.63
N LYS A 63 -3.83 23.02 -15.96
CA LYS A 63 -3.66 21.56 -16.11
C LYS A 63 -2.66 21.22 -17.22
N THR A 64 -2.70 21.92 -18.35
CA THR A 64 -1.77 21.73 -19.48
C THR A 64 -0.35 22.21 -19.15
N LEU A 65 -0.21 23.28 -18.38
CA LEU A 65 1.10 23.84 -18.01
C LEU A 65 1.74 23.16 -16.79
N SER A 66 0.96 22.53 -15.92
CA SER A 66 1.47 21.94 -14.67
C SER A 66 2.55 20.87 -14.90
N PRO A 67 2.42 19.92 -15.87
CA PRO A 67 3.47 18.94 -16.17
C PRO A 67 4.77 19.58 -16.65
N LEU A 68 4.70 20.68 -17.41
CA LEU A 68 5.85 21.42 -17.94
C LEU A 68 6.66 22.13 -16.85
N LYS A 69 6.14 22.24 -15.62
CA LYS A 69 6.91 22.73 -14.49
C LYS A 69 7.85 21.67 -13.92
N ILE A 70 7.54 20.39 -14.15
CA ILE A 70 8.24 19.28 -13.52
C ILE A 70 9.40 18.86 -14.42
N GLU A 71 10.63 18.99 -13.93
CA GLU A 71 11.85 18.66 -14.67
C GLU A 71 11.89 17.18 -15.12
N SER A 72 11.31 16.28 -14.33
CA SER A 72 11.20 14.86 -14.67
C SER A 72 10.45 14.61 -15.98
N THR A 73 9.51 15.48 -16.35
CA THR A 73 8.78 15.40 -17.63
C THR A 73 9.72 15.53 -18.84
N PHE A 74 10.78 16.33 -18.72
CA PHE A 74 11.75 16.55 -19.79
C PHE A 74 12.92 15.55 -19.75
N ARG A 75 13.18 14.96 -18.58
CA ARG A 75 14.22 13.95 -18.38
C ARG A 75 13.69 12.52 -18.44
N ALA A 76 12.39 12.34 -18.70
CA ALA A 76 11.75 11.04 -18.79
C ALA A 76 12.48 10.19 -19.82
N LYS A 77 12.87 8.98 -19.40
CA LYS A 77 13.55 7.98 -20.23
C LYS A 77 12.65 6.77 -20.36
N LEU A 78 12.77 6.07 -21.48
CA LEU A 78 12.08 4.81 -21.72
C LEU A 78 13.11 3.69 -21.69
N ALA A 79 12.74 2.56 -21.09
CA ALA A 79 13.47 1.32 -21.28
C ALA A 79 13.06 0.72 -22.63
N GLU A 80 14.05 0.49 -23.48
CA GLU A 80 13.87 -0.27 -24.72
C GLU A 80 14.50 -1.65 -24.54
N PHE A 81 13.78 -2.68 -24.99
CA PHE A 81 14.22 -4.07 -24.89
C PHE A 81 14.37 -4.67 -26.28
N SER A 82 15.50 -5.32 -26.51
CA SER A 82 15.74 -6.14 -27.70
C SER A 82 16.25 -7.52 -27.27
N SER A 83 15.75 -8.58 -27.91
CA SER A 83 16.21 -9.95 -27.64
C SER A 83 17.40 -10.27 -28.55
N LEU A 84 18.53 -10.68 -27.95
CA LEU A 84 19.70 -11.15 -28.71
C LEU A 84 19.47 -12.54 -29.33
N SER A 85 18.59 -13.37 -28.73
CA SER A 85 18.36 -14.77 -29.13
C SER A 85 17.07 -14.96 -29.95
N GLY A 86 16.37 -13.88 -30.31
CA GLY A 86 15.02 -13.92 -30.89
C GLY A 86 13.93 -14.15 -29.83
N GLY A 87 12.70 -13.73 -30.13
CA GLY A 87 11.55 -13.78 -29.22
C GLY A 87 11.16 -12.42 -28.63
N ASP A 88 10.03 -12.41 -27.90
CA ASP A 88 9.49 -11.20 -27.25
C ASP A 88 10.24 -10.89 -25.95
N ALA A 89 11.17 -9.93 -26.00
CA ALA A 89 11.92 -9.48 -24.83
C ALA A 89 10.99 -8.87 -23.74
N GLY A 90 9.89 -8.24 -24.16
CA GLY A 90 8.90 -7.64 -23.24
C GLY A 90 8.13 -8.66 -22.42
N GLY A 91 8.05 -9.91 -22.90
CA GLY A 91 7.49 -11.04 -22.15
C GLY A 91 8.42 -11.61 -21.07
N ILE A 92 9.73 -11.31 -21.16
CA ILE A 92 10.75 -11.85 -20.24
C ILE A 92 11.02 -10.86 -19.10
N VAL A 93 11.28 -9.60 -19.45
CA VAL A 93 11.64 -8.54 -18.50
C VAL A 93 10.99 -7.22 -18.91
N SER A 94 10.59 -6.45 -17.91
CA SER A 94 10.18 -5.06 -18.07
C SER A 94 10.87 -4.23 -17.00
N ALA A 95 11.11 -2.95 -17.29
CA ALA A 95 11.71 -2.01 -16.36
C ALA A 95 11.01 -0.67 -16.47
N VAL A 96 10.91 0.00 -15.32
CA VAL A 96 10.53 1.41 -15.24
C VAL A 96 11.81 2.16 -14.91
N VAL A 97 12.11 3.20 -15.71
CA VAL A 97 13.35 3.97 -15.60
C VAL A 97 13.05 5.30 -14.93
N ASP A 98 13.78 5.60 -13.87
CA ASP A 98 13.68 6.91 -13.23
C ASP A 98 14.27 8.01 -14.12
N PRO A 99 13.72 9.24 -14.09
CA PRO A 99 14.21 10.38 -14.89
C PRO A 99 15.70 10.71 -14.66
N ASP A 100 16.24 10.36 -13.49
CA ASP A 100 17.64 10.61 -13.11
C ASP A 100 18.60 9.48 -13.52
N ALA A 101 18.09 8.34 -14.03
CA ALA A 101 18.92 7.21 -14.43
C ALA A 101 19.85 7.58 -15.61
N ALA A 102 21.10 7.11 -15.60
CA ALA A 102 22.01 7.36 -16.71
C ALA A 102 21.55 6.66 -18.01
N ILE A 103 21.71 7.33 -19.16
CA ILE A 103 21.47 6.68 -20.47
C ILE A 103 22.60 5.67 -20.69
N SER A 104 22.23 4.40 -20.78
CA SER A 104 23.18 3.30 -20.90
C SER A 104 22.51 2.08 -21.53
N GLN A 105 23.34 1.17 -22.04
CA GLN A 105 22.91 -0.11 -22.58
C GLN A 105 23.42 -1.21 -21.65
N HIS A 106 22.54 -2.17 -21.35
CA HIS A 106 22.84 -3.31 -20.51
C HIS A 106 22.42 -4.60 -21.19
N GLU A 107 23.29 -5.61 -21.14
CA GLU A 107 22.94 -6.98 -21.51
C GLU A 107 22.45 -7.70 -20.25
N ILE A 108 21.23 -8.24 -20.32
CA ILE A 108 20.57 -8.89 -19.19
C ILE A 108 20.25 -10.32 -19.59
N GLU A 109 20.81 -11.27 -18.84
CA GLU A 109 20.48 -12.69 -18.95
C GLU A 109 19.63 -13.12 -17.75
N VAL A 110 18.39 -13.57 -18.03
CA VAL A 110 17.48 -14.07 -16.99
C VAL A 110 17.60 -15.58 -16.91
N ILE A 111 18.33 -16.08 -15.92
CA ILE A 111 18.55 -17.51 -15.72
C ILE A 111 17.32 -18.18 -15.09
N GLN A 112 16.79 -17.59 -14.01
CA GLN A 112 15.65 -18.15 -13.29
C GLN A 112 14.87 -17.06 -12.56
N LYS A 113 13.55 -17.25 -12.44
CA LYS A 113 12.68 -16.39 -11.62
C LYS A 113 12.81 -16.75 -10.15
N ALA A 114 12.80 -15.72 -9.29
CA ALA A 114 12.60 -15.92 -7.85
C ALA A 114 11.21 -16.53 -7.62
N LEU A 115 11.15 -17.63 -6.87
CA LEU A 115 9.90 -18.30 -6.52
C LEU A 115 9.59 -18.11 -5.04
N ASN A 116 8.30 -18.16 -4.71
CA ASN A 116 7.84 -18.25 -3.32
C ASN A 116 7.97 -19.71 -2.87
N GLU A 117 8.40 -19.92 -1.64
CA GLU A 117 8.40 -21.25 -1.06
C GLU A 117 6.98 -21.66 -0.68
N ALA A 118 6.59 -22.88 -1.03
CA ALA A 118 5.31 -23.46 -0.65
C ALA A 118 5.53 -24.84 -0.02
N ARG A 119 4.92 -25.05 1.15
CA ARG A 119 4.92 -26.33 1.86
C ARG A 119 3.49 -26.86 1.95
N PHE A 120 3.37 -28.17 1.73
CA PHE A 120 2.09 -28.86 1.71
C PHE A 120 2.09 -29.91 2.81
N GLY A 121 1.08 -29.83 3.68
CA GLY A 121 0.84 -30.82 4.71
C GLY A 121 0.16 -32.09 4.16
N ALA A 122 0.08 -33.10 5.03
CA ALA A 122 -0.75 -34.27 4.81
C ALA A 122 -2.24 -33.90 4.80
N GLN A 123 -3.05 -34.80 4.24
CA GLN A 123 -4.50 -34.61 4.22
C GLN A 123 -5.09 -34.99 5.58
N ILE A 124 -5.80 -34.06 6.22
CA ILE A 124 -6.50 -34.28 7.49
C ILE A 124 -7.95 -33.79 7.35
N LYS A 125 -8.89 -34.71 7.50
CA LYS A 125 -10.34 -34.46 7.31
C LYS A 125 -11.08 -34.12 8.61
N THR A 126 -10.47 -34.43 9.74
CA THR A 126 -11.04 -34.32 11.08
C THR A 126 -10.23 -33.35 11.93
N ASN A 127 -10.55 -33.24 13.22
CA ASN A 127 -9.75 -32.47 14.16
C ASN A 127 -8.41 -33.17 14.42
N MET A 128 -7.43 -32.44 14.94
CA MET A 128 -6.07 -32.98 15.14
C MET A 128 -6.04 -34.18 16.08
N GLY A 129 -6.91 -34.21 17.10
CA GLY A 129 -7.03 -35.35 18.02
C GLY A 129 -7.40 -36.65 17.30
N ASP A 130 -8.44 -36.60 16.45
CA ASP A 130 -8.87 -37.75 15.64
C ASP A 130 -7.84 -38.13 14.58
N ALA A 131 -6.99 -37.18 14.18
CA ALA A 131 -5.89 -37.38 13.25
C ALA A 131 -4.62 -37.95 13.91
N GLY A 132 -4.64 -38.20 15.22
CA GLY A 132 -3.55 -38.85 15.96
C GLY A 132 -2.73 -37.92 16.86
N LEU A 133 -3.12 -36.65 17.04
CA LEU A 133 -2.50 -35.77 18.04
C LEU A 133 -2.97 -36.19 19.44
N THR A 134 -2.06 -36.72 20.26
CA THR A 134 -2.41 -37.29 21.58
C THR A 134 -2.40 -36.26 22.72
N ALA A 135 -1.84 -35.07 22.50
CA ALA A 135 -1.81 -33.97 23.45
C ALA A 135 -1.65 -32.64 22.71
N ASP A 136 -2.12 -31.56 23.33
CA ASP A 136 -1.87 -30.21 22.84
C ASP A 136 -0.36 -29.94 22.77
N GLY A 137 0.08 -29.23 21.74
CA GLY A 137 1.50 -29.03 21.47
C GLY A 137 1.77 -27.73 20.72
N THR A 138 3.05 -27.47 20.49
CA THR A 138 3.48 -26.28 19.74
C THR A 138 4.46 -26.67 18.66
N PHE A 139 4.40 -25.98 17.53
CA PHE A 139 5.46 -26.03 16.51
C PHE A 139 5.88 -24.61 16.15
N SER A 140 7.09 -24.45 15.61
CA SER A 140 7.58 -23.15 15.17
C SER A 140 7.74 -23.07 13.66
N ILE A 141 7.44 -21.90 13.11
CA ILE A 141 7.69 -21.53 11.71
C ILE A 141 8.80 -20.47 11.71
N ASN A 142 9.86 -20.72 10.93
CA ASN A 142 10.97 -19.78 10.76
C ASN A 142 11.00 -19.32 9.30
N VAL A 143 10.90 -18.02 9.05
CA VAL A 143 10.84 -17.42 7.70
C VAL A 143 11.65 -16.14 7.71
N GLY A 144 12.78 -16.13 6.99
CA GLY A 144 13.65 -14.95 6.89
C GLY A 144 13.91 -14.31 8.25
N GLY A 145 14.53 -15.05 9.18
CA GLY A 145 14.90 -14.55 10.50
C GLY A 145 13.75 -14.43 11.52
N ARG A 146 12.52 -14.28 11.05
CA ARG A 146 11.32 -14.24 11.91
C ARG A 146 10.95 -15.63 12.38
N ARG A 147 10.59 -15.75 13.66
CA ARG A 147 10.11 -17.01 14.24
C ARG A 147 8.72 -16.82 14.80
N GLY A 148 7.79 -17.70 14.44
CA GLY A 148 6.47 -17.76 15.04
C GLY A 148 6.24 -19.08 15.73
N VAL A 149 5.68 -19.06 16.93
CA VAL A 149 5.26 -20.27 17.65
C VAL A 149 3.76 -20.43 17.52
N ILE A 150 3.33 -21.59 17.03
CA ILE A 150 1.93 -21.93 16.79
C ILE A 150 1.52 -23.01 17.79
N GLU A 151 0.53 -22.69 18.60
CA GLU A 151 -0.13 -23.65 19.49
C GLU A 151 -1.19 -24.45 18.73
N VAL A 152 -1.12 -25.77 18.79
CA VAL A 152 -2.07 -26.70 18.18
C VAL A 152 -2.74 -27.52 19.28
N LYS A 153 -4.08 -27.46 19.29
CA LYS A 153 -4.91 -28.22 20.22
C LYS A 153 -5.51 -29.43 19.53
N MET A 154 -5.83 -30.47 20.30
CA MET A 154 -6.50 -31.67 19.77
C MET A 154 -7.86 -31.34 19.13
N THR A 155 -8.53 -30.29 19.60
CA THR A 155 -9.82 -29.82 19.05
C THR A 155 -9.67 -28.97 17.79
N ASP A 156 -8.46 -28.58 17.41
CA ASP A 156 -8.26 -27.71 16.25
C ASP A 156 -8.49 -28.48 14.94
N SER A 157 -9.10 -27.82 13.98
CA SER A 157 -9.10 -28.25 12.58
C SER A 157 -7.94 -27.59 11.82
N LEU A 158 -7.62 -28.09 10.63
CA LEU A 158 -6.62 -27.45 9.76
C LEU A 158 -6.95 -25.98 9.45
N SER A 159 -8.23 -25.62 9.39
CA SER A 159 -8.66 -24.23 9.16
C SER A 159 -8.29 -23.33 10.34
N VAL A 160 -8.49 -23.82 11.57
CA VAL A 160 -8.09 -23.10 12.78
C VAL A 160 -6.57 -22.94 12.84
N ILE A 161 -5.81 -23.99 12.49
CA ILE A 161 -4.34 -23.92 12.43
C ILE A 161 -3.88 -22.91 11.38
N ALA A 162 -4.50 -22.89 10.19
CA ALA A 162 -4.19 -21.90 9.16
C ALA A 162 -4.46 -20.47 9.64
N GLN A 163 -5.56 -20.24 10.35
CA GLN A 163 -5.86 -18.94 10.97
C GLN A 163 -4.81 -18.56 12.02
N LYS A 164 -4.40 -19.50 12.87
CA LYS A 164 -3.35 -19.27 13.88
C LYS A 164 -2.02 -18.92 13.23
N ILE A 165 -1.64 -19.57 12.13
CA ILE A 165 -0.42 -19.23 11.36
C ILE A 165 -0.52 -17.82 10.78
N ASN A 166 -1.65 -17.47 10.17
CA ASN A 166 -1.85 -16.13 9.60
C ASN A 166 -1.89 -15.02 10.66
N ALA A 167 -2.33 -15.33 11.88
CA ALA A 167 -2.36 -14.41 13.00
C ALA A 167 -1.04 -14.36 13.79
N ALA A 168 -0.13 -15.30 13.53
CA ALA A 168 1.12 -15.38 14.26
C ALA A 168 2.05 -14.21 13.93
N LYS A 169 2.71 -13.74 14.98
CA LYS A 169 3.69 -12.67 14.93
C LYS A 169 5.06 -13.22 15.27
N ASP A 170 6.07 -12.50 14.84
CA ASP A 170 7.43 -12.80 15.23
C ASP A 170 7.59 -12.71 16.76
N VAL A 171 8.21 -13.74 17.33
CA VAL A 171 8.37 -13.94 18.78
C VAL A 171 9.34 -12.96 19.42
N THR A 172 9.94 -12.06 18.64
CA THR A 172 10.68 -10.92 19.16
C THR A 172 9.84 -10.22 20.25
N ILE A 173 10.37 -10.28 21.47
CA ILE A 173 9.67 -9.88 22.69
C ILE A 173 9.79 -8.38 22.85
N ASN A 174 8.66 -7.70 23.08
CA ASN A 174 8.70 -6.30 23.50
C ASN A 174 9.23 -6.22 24.94
N PRO A 175 10.34 -5.49 25.18
CA PRO A 175 10.97 -5.41 26.50
C PRO A 175 10.08 -4.76 27.58
N ALA A 176 9.05 -4.00 27.17
CA ALA A 176 8.13 -3.34 28.09
C ALA A 176 6.91 -4.20 28.48
N THR A 177 6.52 -5.17 27.65
CA THR A 177 5.26 -5.93 27.85
C THR A 177 5.46 -7.44 27.92
N GLY A 178 6.67 -7.96 27.65
CA GLY A 178 6.96 -9.39 27.67
C GLY A 178 6.20 -10.21 26.64
N SER A 179 5.54 -9.56 25.67
CA SER A 179 4.71 -10.19 24.65
C SER A 179 5.38 -10.10 23.28
N ALA A 180 5.09 -11.07 22.40
CA ALA A 180 5.54 -11.06 21.00
C ALA A 180 4.97 -9.81 20.29
N TRP A 181 5.86 -8.95 19.82
CA TRP A 181 5.49 -7.67 19.19
C TRP A 181 5.96 -7.55 17.74
N GLY A 182 6.75 -8.53 17.27
CA GLY A 182 7.30 -8.47 15.94
C GLY A 182 6.24 -8.44 14.83
N GLU A 183 6.70 -8.12 13.63
CA GLU A 183 5.88 -8.09 12.43
C GLU A 183 5.28 -9.46 12.11
N SER A 184 4.33 -9.51 11.16
CA SER A 184 3.81 -10.79 10.67
C SER A 184 4.95 -11.68 10.14
N LEU A 185 4.78 -13.00 10.19
CA LEU A 185 5.82 -13.96 9.81
C LEU A 185 6.17 -13.95 8.31
N GLY A 186 5.48 -13.16 7.47
CA GLY A 186 5.72 -13.17 6.02
C GLY A 186 5.29 -14.48 5.34
N VAL A 187 4.30 -15.17 5.91
CA VAL A 187 3.67 -16.35 5.30
C VAL A 187 2.16 -16.21 5.24
N THR A 188 1.55 -16.95 4.33
CA THR A 188 0.11 -17.14 4.22
C THR A 188 -0.20 -18.63 4.28
N ALA A 189 -1.07 -19.01 5.20
CA ALA A 189 -1.59 -20.36 5.34
C ALA A 189 -3.03 -20.44 4.84
N SER A 190 -3.35 -21.52 4.11
CA SER A 190 -4.70 -21.84 3.67
C SER A 190 -4.92 -23.35 3.70
N VAL A 191 -6.18 -23.77 3.61
CA VAL A 191 -6.54 -25.18 3.49
C VAL A 191 -7.08 -25.43 2.10
N ILE A 192 -6.46 -26.35 1.37
CA ILE A 192 -6.87 -26.76 0.02
C ILE A 192 -6.99 -28.29 0.03
N ASP A 193 -8.15 -28.82 -0.34
CA ASP A 193 -8.42 -30.27 -0.36
C ASP A 193 -8.03 -30.98 0.96
N ASN A 194 -8.45 -30.39 2.09
CA ASN A 194 -8.11 -30.88 3.43
C ASN A 194 -6.60 -30.99 3.70
N ARG A 195 -5.76 -30.19 3.02
CA ARG A 195 -4.32 -30.07 3.30
C ARG A 195 -3.98 -28.65 3.71
N LEU A 196 -3.14 -28.52 4.72
CA LEU A 196 -2.55 -27.24 5.10
C LEU A 196 -1.52 -26.83 4.05
N VAL A 197 -1.68 -25.67 3.45
CA VAL A 197 -0.75 -25.09 2.48
C VAL A 197 -0.20 -23.82 3.07
N ILE A 198 1.12 -23.74 3.24
CA ILE A 198 1.82 -22.56 3.74
C ILE A 198 2.68 -22.02 2.61
N LYS A 199 2.55 -20.73 2.30
CA LYS A 199 3.31 -20.05 1.25
C LYS A 199 4.02 -18.83 1.82
N SER A 200 5.25 -18.56 1.39
CA SER A 200 5.90 -17.26 1.67
C SER A 200 5.17 -16.14 0.94
N THR A 201 5.06 -14.95 1.55
CA THR A 201 4.45 -13.78 0.90
C THR A 201 5.41 -13.11 -0.09
N ALA A 202 6.72 -13.20 0.17
CA ALA A 202 7.77 -12.72 -0.72
C ALA A 202 8.41 -13.89 -1.49
N SER A 203 8.89 -13.60 -2.70
CA SER A 203 9.70 -14.50 -3.52
C SER A 203 11.19 -14.36 -3.20
N GLY A 204 11.96 -15.41 -3.47
CA GLY A 204 13.39 -15.44 -3.22
C GLY A 204 13.74 -15.87 -1.80
N LEU A 205 15.02 -16.16 -1.59
CA LEU A 205 15.51 -16.75 -0.34
C LEU A 205 15.61 -15.74 0.81
N GLY A 206 15.46 -14.44 0.50
CA GLY A 206 15.63 -13.33 1.44
C GLY A 206 17.06 -13.23 1.99
N ALA A 207 17.36 -12.11 2.62
CA ALA A 207 18.51 -11.96 3.50
C ALA A 207 18.02 -11.25 4.75
N THR A 208 18.19 -11.88 5.91
CA THR A 208 17.72 -11.35 7.18
C THR A 208 18.83 -11.44 8.20
N THR A 209 19.03 -10.35 8.93
CA THR A 209 20.02 -10.23 10.00
C THR A 209 19.26 -9.97 11.28
N ASP A 210 19.33 -10.92 12.21
CA ASP A 210 18.78 -10.76 13.56
C ASP A 210 19.93 -10.60 14.54
N THR A 211 19.73 -9.77 15.56
CA THR A 211 20.68 -9.59 16.65
C THR A 211 20.00 -9.95 17.96
N THR A 212 20.58 -10.90 18.69
CA THR A 212 20.10 -11.32 20.00
C THR A 212 21.24 -11.22 21.00
N THR A 213 20.90 -10.93 22.26
CA THR A 213 21.86 -10.94 23.36
C THR A 213 21.63 -12.20 24.19
N ILE A 214 22.65 -13.04 24.28
CA ILE A 214 22.67 -14.24 25.10
C ILE A 214 23.68 -14.07 26.24
N LYS A 215 23.37 -14.63 27.41
CA LYS A 215 24.30 -14.66 28.54
C LYS A 215 25.10 -15.96 28.47
N ARG A 216 26.42 -15.87 28.35
CA ARG A 216 27.34 -17.02 28.32
C ARG A 216 27.17 -17.90 29.56
N GLY A 217 26.95 -19.18 29.36
CA GLY A 217 26.93 -20.21 30.39
C GLY A 217 28.33 -20.65 30.82
N ALA A 218 28.42 -21.48 31.86
CA ALA A 218 29.69 -22.05 32.33
C ALA A 218 30.13 -23.31 31.55
N GLY A 219 29.31 -23.77 30.60
CA GLY A 219 29.53 -25.01 29.84
C GLY A 219 30.27 -24.80 28.51
N PRO A 220 30.58 -25.89 27.79
CA PRO A 220 31.24 -25.84 26.49
C PRO A 220 30.33 -25.37 25.34
N SER A 221 29.02 -25.31 25.57
CA SER A 221 28.03 -24.88 24.59
C SER A 221 27.06 -23.86 25.17
N ASP A 222 26.52 -23.02 24.29
CA ASP A 222 25.47 -22.06 24.61
C ASP A 222 24.30 -22.20 23.64
N LYS A 223 23.09 -21.94 24.15
CA LYS A 223 21.83 -21.98 23.40
C LYS A 223 21.62 -20.64 22.67
N LEU A 224 21.37 -20.70 21.36
CA LEU A 224 21.03 -19.54 20.53
C LEU A 224 19.57 -19.10 20.70
N GLY A 225 18.71 -19.97 21.20
CA GLY A 225 17.26 -19.72 21.28
C GLY A 225 16.55 -19.82 19.93
N PHE A 226 17.28 -20.14 18.86
CA PHE A 226 16.76 -20.47 17.54
C PHE A 226 17.60 -21.56 16.90
N THR A 227 16.99 -22.40 16.06
CA THR A 227 17.70 -23.45 15.32
C THR A 227 18.42 -22.84 14.13
N LEU A 228 19.73 -22.98 14.08
CA LEU A 228 20.54 -22.53 12.96
C LEU A 228 20.42 -23.52 11.81
N ALA A 229 20.14 -23.03 10.60
CA ALA A 229 20.15 -23.83 9.39
C ALA A 229 21.24 -23.31 8.45
N LYS A 230 22.39 -24.00 8.43
CA LYS A 230 23.44 -23.78 7.43
C LYS A 230 23.25 -24.80 6.31
N GLY A 231 22.62 -24.37 5.23
CA GLY A 231 22.35 -25.16 4.04
C GLY A 231 21.33 -24.47 3.15
N VAL A 232 21.56 -24.47 1.83
CA VAL A 232 20.65 -23.87 0.84
C VAL A 232 19.21 -24.34 1.13
N PRO A 233 18.25 -23.42 1.29
CA PRO A 233 18.31 -21.99 0.95
C PRO A 233 18.86 -21.03 2.01
N SER A 234 19.14 -21.47 3.24
CA SER A 234 19.61 -20.63 4.35
C SER A 234 21.14 -20.70 4.50
N SER A 235 21.84 -19.59 4.30
CA SER A 235 23.31 -19.50 4.43
C SER A 235 23.74 -18.41 5.43
N GLY A 236 22.98 -18.29 6.52
CA GLY A 236 23.25 -17.30 7.57
C GLY A 236 24.66 -17.46 8.17
N THR A 237 25.33 -16.33 8.38
CA THR A 237 26.58 -16.25 9.14
C THR A 237 26.27 -15.84 10.57
N VAL A 238 26.89 -16.49 11.55
CA VAL A 238 26.76 -16.12 12.97
C VAL A 238 27.98 -15.29 13.37
N THR A 239 27.76 -14.10 13.89
CA THR A 239 28.80 -13.26 14.49
C THR A 239 28.47 -13.05 15.96
N ILE A 240 29.45 -13.25 16.84
CA ILE A 240 29.28 -13.05 18.29
C ILE A 240 30.24 -11.94 18.72
N SER A 241 29.72 -10.94 19.42
CA SER A 241 30.53 -9.86 19.99
C SER A 241 30.26 -9.74 21.48
N ALA A 242 31.31 -9.69 22.30
CA ALA A 242 31.19 -9.47 23.74
C ALA A 242 32.34 -8.59 24.26
N GLY A 243 32.02 -7.57 25.05
CA GLY A 243 33.03 -6.71 25.68
C GLY A 243 33.93 -5.95 24.69
N GLY A 244 33.49 -5.75 23.44
CA GLY A 244 34.28 -5.13 22.38
C GLY A 244 35.19 -6.09 21.59
N VAL A 245 35.09 -7.40 21.83
CA VAL A 245 35.77 -8.44 21.07
C VAL A 245 34.76 -9.16 20.17
N ASP A 246 35.11 -9.31 18.89
CA ASP A 246 34.36 -10.12 17.92
C ASP A 246 34.97 -11.51 17.84
N TYR A 247 34.14 -12.54 18.03
CA TYR A 247 34.53 -13.94 17.96
C TYR A 247 34.22 -14.49 16.56
N ILE A 248 35.13 -15.29 16.05
CA ILE A 248 35.12 -15.82 14.69
C ILE A 248 34.67 -17.29 14.69
N GLU A 249 33.64 -17.56 13.90
CA GLU A 249 33.17 -18.91 13.67
C GLU A 249 34.22 -19.79 12.98
N GLY A 250 34.42 -21.02 13.49
CA GLY A 250 35.46 -21.97 13.07
C GLY A 250 36.81 -21.77 13.76
N THR A 251 37.01 -20.67 14.48
CA THR A 251 38.22 -20.40 15.28
C THR A 251 37.90 -20.39 16.77
N ASP A 252 36.92 -19.58 17.16
CA ASP A 252 36.56 -19.37 18.57
C ASP A 252 35.32 -20.16 18.99
N PHE A 253 34.39 -20.40 18.06
CA PHE A 253 33.22 -21.22 18.27
C PHE A 253 32.79 -21.90 16.97
N GLU A 254 31.99 -22.95 17.06
CA GLU A 254 31.33 -23.60 15.95
C GLU A 254 29.82 -23.56 16.15
N ALA A 255 29.07 -23.00 15.20
CA ALA A 255 27.61 -23.08 15.25
C ALA A 255 27.09 -24.32 14.49
N ILE A 256 26.39 -25.18 15.22
CA ILE A 256 25.99 -26.50 14.73
C ILE A 256 24.70 -26.38 13.91
N SER A 257 24.80 -26.66 12.61
CA SER A 257 23.65 -26.68 11.70
C SER A 257 22.61 -27.73 12.12
N GLY A 258 21.33 -27.37 12.06
CA GLY A 258 20.21 -28.21 12.46
C GLY A 258 19.93 -28.22 13.96
N THR A 259 20.69 -27.45 14.76
CA THR A 259 20.51 -27.37 16.23
C THR A 259 20.37 -25.92 16.69
N ASP A 260 20.03 -25.72 17.96
CA ASP A 260 19.99 -24.41 18.61
C ASP A 260 21.24 -24.09 19.43
N GLU A 261 22.37 -24.71 19.12
CA GLU A 261 23.59 -24.64 19.93
C GLU A 261 24.81 -24.13 19.17
N ILE A 262 25.64 -23.37 19.87
CA ILE A 262 27.04 -23.12 19.52
C ILE A 262 27.93 -23.88 20.49
N VAL A 263 29.09 -24.31 20.02
CA VAL A 263 30.14 -24.92 20.85
C VAL A 263 31.36 -24.02 20.84
N TRP A 264 31.84 -23.64 22.01
CA TRP A 264 33.07 -22.86 22.15
C TRP A 264 34.29 -23.75 21.92
N LEU A 265 35.18 -23.31 21.04
CA LEU A 265 36.40 -24.03 20.71
C LEU A 265 37.50 -23.63 21.72
N ALA A 266 38.19 -24.64 22.26
CA ALA A 266 39.21 -24.44 23.30
C ALA A 266 40.44 -23.62 22.84
N THR A 267 40.55 -23.34 21.54
CA THR A 267 41.64 -22.60 20.91
C THR A 267 41.34 -21.12 20.68
N GLY A 268 40.12 -20.65 20.95
CA GLY A 268 39.74 -19.26 20.80
C GLY A 268 40.03 -18.42 22.03
N SER A 269 40.72 -17.29 21.84
CA SER A 269 41.17 -16.35 22.89
C SER A 269 40.41 -15.04 22.80
#